data_AF-A0A1Z5LGQ9-F1
#
_entry.id   AF-A0A1Z5LGQ9-F1
#
_cell.length_a   1.000
_cell.length_b   1.000
_cell.length_c   1.000
_cell.angle_alpha   90.00
_cell.angle_beta   90.00
_cell.angle_gamma   90.00
#
_symmetry.space_group_name_H-M   'P 1'
#
loop_
_entity.id
_entity.type
_entity.pdbx_description
1 polymer ?
#
loop_
_entity_poly.entity_id
_entity_poly.type
_entity_poly.pdbx_seq_one_letter_code
_entity_poly.pdbx_strand_id
1 'polypeptide(L)'
;MQLQVIQKYSLECRLMGTDLPLSESKYLKTVLQKIAKESSTFREKLSKSSADFKHNVDGDIVKHLPDSLIKKLAVDKLHPTQGPWRVTLEQDVYDGFMEYCGDRLHRWNVWNAYTTRASFVNRLLNNSLQIEEIRALRKTQAEILGYKSFAEPWRQKWLAL
;
A
#
# COMPACT_ATOMS: atom_id res chain seq x y z
N MET A 1 21.54 25.16 6.81
CA MET A 1 21.12 23.87 7.40
C MET A 1 20.28 24.02 8.68
N GLN A 2 20.74 24.69 9.75
CA GLN A 2 19.99 24.74 11.02
C GLN A 2 18.59 25.40 10.92
N LEU A 3 18.44 26.46 10.11
CA LEU A 3 17.15 27.16 9.94
C LEU A 3 16.06 26.31 9.26
N GLN A 4 16.42 25.51 8.25
CA GLN A 4 15.46 24.61 7.57
C GLN A 4 14.92 23.54 8.52
N VAL A 5 15.78 23.02 9.39
CA VAL A 5 15.40 22.04 10.41
C VAL A 5 14.37 22.65 11.37
N ILE A 6 14.60 23.87 11.85
CA ILE A 6 13.68 24.59 12.75
C ILE A 6 12.32 24.82 12.07
N GLN A 7 12.31 25.27 10.80
CA GLN A 7 11.08 25.49 10.04
C GLN A 7 10.27 24.20 9.88
N LYS A 8 10.94 23.08 9.58
CA LYS A 8 10.31 21.77 9.47
C LYS A 8 9.66 21.33 10.78
N TYR A 9 10.38 21.46 11.91
CA TYR A 9 9.84 21.12 13.22
C TYR A 9 8.66 22.02 13.62
N SER A 10 8.74 23.33 13.36
CA SER A 10 7.63 24.26 13.63
C SER A 10 6.37 23.89 12.83
N LEU A 11 6.52 23.53 11.55
CA LEU A 11 5.42 23.05 10.74
C LEU A 11 4.84 21.74 11.30
N GLU A 12 5.69 20.80 11.72
CA GLU A 12 5.24 19.53 12.31
C GLU A 12 4.48 19.74 13.62
N CYS A 13 4.94 20.65 14.48
CA CYS A 13 4.21 21.06 15.69
C CYS A 13 2.83 21.62 15.36
N ARG A 14 2.74 22.55 14.39
CA ARG A 14 1.45 23.11 13.96
C ARG A 14 0.51 22.03 13.42
N LEU A 15 1.02 21.08 12.63
CA LEU A 15 0.24 19.96 12.10
C LEU A 15 -0.24 18.97 13.19
N MET A 16 0.42 18.95 14.35
CA MET A 16 -0.06 18.24 15.54
C MET A 16 -1.11 19.02 16.34
N GLY A 17 -1.40 20.27 15.95
CA GLY A 17 -2.40 21.12 16.58
C GLY A 17 -1.92 21.80 17.87
N THR A 18 -0.63 22.18 17.94
CA THR A 18 -0.09 22.97 19.08
C THR A 18 -0.71 24.35 19.20
N ASP A 19 -1.09 24.94 18.07
CA ASP A 19 -1.62 26.31 17.98
C ASP A 19 -3.15 26.35 18.17
N LEU A 20 -3.80 25.19 18.32
CA LEU A 20 -5.26 25.07 18.38
C LEU A 20 -5.81 25.18 19.81
N PRO A 21 -7.04 25.68 19.98
CA PRO A 21 -7.77 25.58 21.24
C PRO A 21 -7.87 24.12 21.74
N LEU A 22 -7.98 23.93 23.05
CA LEU A 22 -8.01 22.60 23.66
C LEU A 22 -9.12 21.68 23.10
N SER A 23 -10.28 22.25 22.75
CA SER A 23 -11.40 21.52 22.14
C SER A 23 -11.04 20.98 20.75
N GLU A 24 -10.50 21.83 19.88
CA GLU A 24 -10.09 21.49 18.52
C GLU A 24 -8.89 20.53 18.52
N SER A 25 -7.93 20.72 19.42
CA SER A 25 -6.80 19.80 19.58
C SER A 25 -7.24 18.40 19.99
N LYS A 26 -8.23 18.27 20.90
CA LYS A 26 -8.83 16.97 21.24
C LYS A 26 -9.54 16.35 20.04
N TYR A 27 -10.30 17.14 19.29
CA TYR A 27 -10.99 16.65 18.11
C TYR A 27 -10.03 16.19 17.01
N LEU A 28 -8.97 16.96 16.75
CA LEU A 28 -7.89 16.59 15.83
C LEU A 28 -7.25 15.26 16.23
N LYS A 29 -6.94 15.04 17.51
CA LYS A 29 -6.40 13.76 18.00
C LYS A 29 -7.35 12.59 17.69
N THR A 30 -8.66 12.76 17.92
CA THR A 30 -9.65 11.73 17.57
C THR A 30 -9.69 11.45 16.08
N VAL A 31 -9.63 12.49 15.24
CA VAL A 31 -9.56 12.35 13.77
C VAL A 31 -8.31 11.58 13.35
N LEU A 32 -7.13 11.94 13.89
CA LEU A 32 -5.86 11.27 13.59
C LEU A 32 -5.88 9.79 14.01
N GLN A 33 -6.47 9.47 15.17
CA GLN A 33 -6.65 8.09 15.62
C GLN A 33 -7.54 7.29 14.66
N LYS A 34 -8.64 7.88 14.18
CA LYS A 34 -9.50 7.24 13.18
C LYS A 34 -8.77 7.02 11.85
N ILE A 35 -8.02 8.01 11.36
CA ILE A 35 -7.20 7.86 10.15
C ILE A 35 -6.20 6.71 10.31
N ALA A 36 -5.52 6.63 11.45
CA ALA A 36 -4.57 5.57 11.74
C ALA A 36 -5.24 4.19 11.73
N LYS A 37 -6.42 4.08 12.35
CA LYS A 37 -7.23 2.86 12.38
C LYS A 37 -7.64 2.42 10.97
N GLU A 38 -8.28 3.29 10.19
CA GLU A 38 -8.74 2.97 8.83
C GLU A 38 -7.56 2.65 7.91
N SER A 39 -6.44 3.35 8.05
CA SER A 39 -5.22 3.06 7.29
C SER A 39 -4.64 1.68 7.64
N SER A 40 -4.75 1.26 8.90
CA SER A 40 -4.34 -0.09 9.32
C SER A 40 -5.24 -1.15 8.70
N THR A 41 -6.56 -0.97 8.79
CA THR A 41 -7.54 -1.88 8.18
C THR A 41 -7.35 -1.98 6.67
N PHE A 42 -7.09 -0.86 5.99
CA PHE A 42 -6.77 -0.84 4.57
C PHE A 42 -5.58 -1.74 4.22
N ARG A 43 -4.46 -1.59 4.96
CA ARG A 43 -3.25 -2.38 4.75
C ARG A 43 -3.46 -3.86 5.05
N GLU A 44 -4.20 -4.18 6.11
CA GLU A 44 -4.52 -5.55 6.48
C GLU A 44 -5.34 -6.26 5.40
N LYS A 45 -6.40 -5.60 4.89
CA LYS A 45 -7.22 -6.12 3.80
C LYS A 45 -6.42 -6.35 2.51
N LEU A 46 -5.54 -5.42 2.16
CA LEU A 46 -4.65 -5.55 1.01
C LEU A 46 -3.66 -6.71 1.16
N SER A 47 -3.09 -6.88 2.35
CA SER A 47 -2.19 -7.98 2.67
C SER A 47 -2.91 -9.33 2.55
N LYS A 48 -4.08 -9.47 3.17
CA LYS A 48 -4.92 -10.68 3.06
C LYS A 48 -5.27 -11.00 1.61
N SER A 49 -5.74 -9.99 0.86
CA SER A 49 -6.08 -10.18 -0.56
C SER A 49 -4.88 -10.60 -1.42
N SER A 50 -3.66 -10.17 -1.06
CA SER A 50 -2.43 -10.60 -1.74
C SER A 50 -2.05 -12.03 -1.36
N ALA A 51 -2.23 -12.39 -0.08
CA ALA A 51 -1.89 -13.70 0.45
C ALA A 51 -2.83 -14.81 -0.05
N ASP A 52 -4.11 -14.49 -0.27
CA ASP A 52 -5.15 -15.42 -0.74
C ASP A 52 -4.87 -15.94 -2.15
N PHE A 53 -4.21 -15.15 -3.01
CA PHE A 53 -3.91 -15.56 -4.37
C PHE A 53 -2.77 -16.58 -4.40
N LYS A 54 -3.04 -17.75 -4.98
CA LYS A 54 -2.06 -18.81 -5.28
C LYS A 54 -2.33 -19.32 -6.69
N HIS A 55 -1.37 -19.16 -7.58
CA HIS A 55 -1.47 -19.67 -8.96
C HIS A 55 -0.36 -20.68 -9.21
N ASN A 56 -0.73 -21.93 -9.48
CA ASN A 56 0.26 -22.98 -9.79
C ASN A 56 0.62 -22.91 -11.28
N VAL A 57 1.89 -23.11 -11.60
CA VAL A 57 2.41 -23.09 -12.97
C VAL A 57 3.18 -24.37 -13.28
N ASP A 58 3.10 -24.79 -14.55
CA ASP A 58 3.77 -25.98 -15.07
C ASP A 58 5.24 -25.69 -15.42
N GLY A 59 6.06 -26.74 -15.49
CA GLY A 59 7.52 -26.62 -15.61
C GLY A 59 8.05 -26.02 -16.91
N ASP A 60 7.26 -26.00 -17.98
CA ASP A 60 7.70 -25.39 -19.23
C ASP A 60 7.84 -23.87 -19.14
N ILE A 61 6.99 -23.21 -18.35
CA ILE A 61 7.05 -21.76 -18.14
C ILE A 61 8.30 -21.37 -17.35
N VAL A 62 8.75 -22.27 -16.48
CA VAL A 62 9.83 -22.01 -15.51
C VAL A 62 11.21 -22.06 -16.15
N LYS A 63 11.36 -22.75 -17.28
CA LYS A 63 12.62 -22.82 -18.05
C LYS A 63 13.15 -21.44 -18.50
N HIS A 64 12.25 -20.46 -18.63
CA HIS A 64 12.59 -19.12 -19.10
C HIS A 64 12.72 -18.10 -17.95
N LEU A 65 12.50 -18.51 -16.70
CA LEU A 65 12.58 -17.63 -15.54
C LEU A 65 14.01 -17.62 -14.97
N PRO A 66 14.47 -16.48 -14.40
CA PRO A 66 15.74 -16.44 -13.67
C PRO A 66 15.72 -17.36 -12.45
N ASP A 67 16.85 -18.01 -12.14
CA ASP A 67 17.00 -18.92 -10.99
C ASP A 67 16.55 -18.31 -9.66
N SER A 68 16.77 -17.00 -9.49
CA SER A 68 16.34 -16.25 -8.30
C SER A 68 14.81 -16.25 -8.14
N LEU A 69 14.07 -16.17 -9.24
CA LEU A 69 12.61 -16.22 -9.26
C LEU A 69 12.12 -17.65 -9.09
N ILE A 70 12.75 -18.62 -9.74
CA ILE A 70 12.43 -20.06 -9.60
C ILE A 70 12.47 -20.47 -8.12
N LYS A 71 13.53 -20.09 -7.39
CA LYS A 71 13.67 -20.35 -5.95
C LYS A 71 12.55 -19.76 -5.10
N LYS A 72 12.02 -18.59 -5.48
CA LYS A 72 10.89 -17.96 -4.78
C LYS A 72 9.59 -18.69 -5.05
N LEU A 73 9.35 -19.05 -6.31
CA LEU A 73 8.14 -19.73 -6.77
C LEU A 73 8.05 -21.18 -6.30
N ALA A 74 9.18 -21.88 -6.13
CA ALA A 74 9.18 -23.28 -5.77
C ALA A 74 8.50 -23.53 -4.42
N VAL A 75 7.58 -24.49 -4.39
CA VAL A 75 6.93 -24.93 -3.15
C VAL A 75 7.93 -25.73 -2.30
N ASP A 76 8.68 -26.64 -2.94
CA ASP A 76 9.84 -27.30 -2.30
C ASP A 76 11.09 -26.42 -2.44
N LYS A 77 11.62 -25.97 -1.30
CA LYS A 77 12.83 -25.15 -1.24
C LYS A 77 14.11 -25.98 -1.38
N LEU A 78 14.05 -27.30 -1.17
CA LEU A 78 15.19 -28.19 -1.31
C LEU A 78 15.49 -28.52 -2.78
N HIS A 79 14.44 -28.65 -3.60
CA HIS A 79 14.57 -28.92 -5.03
C HIS A 79 13.80 -27.90 -5.89
N PRO A 80 14.27 -26.64 -5.97
CA PRO A 80 13.52 -25.57 -6.63
C PRO A 80 13.26 -25.77 -8.12
N THR A 81 14.02 -26.63 -8.79
CA THR A 81 13.92 -26.92 -10.22
C THR A 81 12.97 -28.07 -10.55
N GLN A 82 12.52 -28.83 -9.55
CA GLN A 82 11.67 -30.01 -9.76
C GLN A 82 10.17 -29.70 -9.68
N GLY A 83 9.81 -28.48 -9.26
CA GLY A 83 8.43 -28.07 -9.03
C GLY A 83 7.81 -28.79 -7.81
N PRO A 84 6.52 -28.55 -7.53
CA PRO A 84 5.63 -27.60 -8.18
C PRO A 84 5.99 -26.14 -7.86
N TRP A 85 5.66 -25.22 -8.78
CA TRP A 85 5.86 -23.78 -8.60
C TRP A 85 4.54 -23.05 -8.38
N ARG A 86 4.56 -22.09 -7.46
CA ARG A 86 3.41 -21.32 -7.05
C ARG A 86 3.74 -19.83 -7.09
N VAL A 87 3.02 -19.12 -7.94
CA VAL A 87 3.08 -17.67 -8.06
C VAL A 87 2.23 -17.03 -6.98
N THR A 88 2.82 -16.05 -6.29
CA THR A 88 2.20 -15.18 -5.29
C THR A 88 2.21 -13.73 -5.78
N LEU A 89 1.51 -12.84 -5.08
CA LEU A 89 1.45 -11.40 -5.39
C LEU A 89 2.44 -10.57 -4.57
N GLU A 90 3.50 -11.18 -4.07
CA GLU A 90 4.64 -10.45 -3.49
C GLU A 90 5.30 -9.60 -4.60
N GLN A 91 5.76 -8.40 -4.26
CA GLN A 91 6.14 -7.40 -5.25
C GLN A 91 7.24 -7.89 -6.20
N ASP A 92 8.28 -8.50 -5.64
CA ASP A 92 9.42 -9.06 -6.35
C ASP A 92 9.05 -10.28 -7.21
N VAL A 93 8.12 -11.11 -6.74
CA VAL A 93 7.58 -12.24 -7.50
C VAL A 93 6.73 -11.75 -8.66
N TYR A 94 5.85 -10.77 -8.42
CA TYR A 94 4.99 -10.19 -9.43
C TYR A 94 5.79 -9.51 -10.53
N ASP A 95 6.73 -8.62 -10.18
CA ASP A 95 7.53 -7.88 -11.14
C ASP A 95 8.36 -8.84 -12.01
N GLY A 96 9.04 -9.80 -11.38
CA GLY A 96 9.80 -10.81 -12.11
C GLY A 96 8.92 -11.72 -12.98
N PHE A 97 7.75 -12.13 -12.49
CA PHE A 97 6.85 -12.96 -13.29
C PHE A 97 6.31 -12.20 -14.51
N MET A 98 5.99 -10.92 -14.37
CA MET A 98 5.54 -10.08 -15.48
C MET A 98 6.63 -9.78 -16.51
N GLU A 99 7.89 -9.70 -16.06
CA GLU A 99 9.06 -9.45 -16.92
C GLU A 99 9.48 -10.70 -17.72
N TYR A 100 9.57 -11.87 -17.08
CA TYR A 100 10.20 -13.06 -17.68
C TYR A 100 9.22 -14.15 -18.16
N CYS A 101 7.97 -14.19 -17.68
CA CYS A 101 7.02 -15.23 -18.08
C CYS A 101 6.64 -15.05 -19.56
N GLY A 102 6.91 -16.05 -20.41
CA GLY A 102 6.58 -16.01 -21.84
C GLY A 102 5.09 -16.21 -22.15
N ASP A 103 4.34 -16.87 -21.28
CA ASP A 103 2.93 -17.19 -21.50
C ASP A 103 1.99 -16.01 -21.17
N ARG A 104 1.23 -15.56 -22.18
CA ARG A 104 0.28 -14.46 -22.05
C ARG A 104 -0.85 -14.76 -21.08
N LEU A 105 -1.38 -15.98 -21.04
CA LEU A 105 -2.52 -16.35 -20.21
C LEU A 105 -2.13 -16.31 -18.73
N HIS A 106 -0.94 -16.82 -18.42
CA HIS A 106 -0.39 -16.76 -17.07
C HIS A 106 -0.10 -15.33 -16.63
N ARG A 107 0.53 -14.51 -17.48
CA ARG A 107 0.71 -13.08 -17.19
C ARG A 107 -0.61 -12.36 -16.95
N TRP A 108 -1.62 -12.62 -17.79
CA TRP A 108 -2.94 -12.00 -17.63
C TRP A 108 -3.60 -12.37 -16.30
N ASN A 109 -3.56 -13.65 -15.91
CA ASN A 109 -4.14 -14.09 -14.63
C ASN A 109 -3.47 -13.40 -13.44
N VAL A 110 -2.14 -13.36 -13.43
CA VAL A 110 -1.35 -12.72 -12.36
C VAL A 110 -1.55 -11.20 -12.32
N TRP A 111 -1.55 -10.54 -13.48
CA TRP A 111 -1.85 -9.10 -13.61
C TRP A 111 -3.25 -8.75 -13.13
N ASN A 112 -4.26 -9.51 -13.55
CA ASN A 112 -5.64 -9.30 -13.16
C ASN A 112 -5.78 -9.48 -11.64
N ALA A 113 -5.20 -10.54 -11.08
CA ALA A 113 -5.19 -10.75 -9.64
C ALA A 113 -4.50 -9.60 -8.88
N TYR A 114 -3.34 -9.13 -9.34
CA TYR A 114 -2.59 -8.05 -8.71
C TYR A 114 -3.34 -6.71 -8.72
N THR A 115 -3.98 -6.36 -9.84
CA THR A 115 -4.70 -5.08 -10.02
C THR A 115 -6.04 -5.06 -9.30
N THR A 116 -6.69 -6.22 -9.14
CA THR A 116 -7.99 -6.38 -8.46
C THR A 116 -7.88 -6.70 -6.97
N ARG A 117 -6.69 -6.58 -6.38
CA ARG A 117 -6.50 -6.80 -4.94
C ARG A 117 -7.28 -5.80 -4.11
N ALA A 118 -7.89 -6.30 -3.03
CA ALA A 118 -8.71 -5.52 -2.11
C ALA A 118 -9.77 -4.65 -2.80
N SER A 119 -10.24 -5.09 -3.99
CA SER A 119 -11.30 -4.43 -4.75
C SER A 119 -12.61 -5.22 -4.63
N PHE A 120 -13.52 -5.04 -5.59
CA PHE A 120 -14.85 -5.68 -5.60
C PHE A 120 -14.85 -7.20 -5.77
N VAL A 121 -13.70 -7.82 -6.10
CA VAL A 121 -13.59 -9.29 -6.26
C VAL A 121 -13.94 -10.03 -4.97
N ASN A 122 -13.53 -9.49 -3.81
CA ASN A 122 -13.92 -10.01 -2.52
C ASN A 122 -14.55 -8.89 -1.68
N ARG A 123 -15.87 -8.99 -1.45
CA ARG A 123 -16.62 -7.99 -0.69
C ARG A 123 -16.09 -7.76 0.73
N LEU A 124 -15.53 -8.79 1.38
CA LEU A 124 -14.97 -8.69 2.74
C LEU A 124 -13.65 -7.93 2.78
N LEU A 125 -12.85 -8.05 1.70
CA LEU A 125 -11.53 -7.42 1.58
C LEU A 125 -11.56 -6.11 0.79
N ASN A 126 -12.74 -5.67 0.35
CA ASN A 126 -12.90 -4.42 -0.39
C ASN A 126 -12.49 -3.22 0.47
N ASN A 127 -11.64 -2.35 -0.10
CA ASN A 127 -11.08 -1.16 0.53
C ASN A 127 -11.74 0.17 0.12
N SER A 128 -12.73 0.18 -0.78
CA SER A 128 -13.37 1.41 -1.26
C SER A 128 -13.95 2.27 -0.12
N LEU A 129 -14.56 1.63 0.88
CA LEU A 129 -15.10 2.34 2.05
C LEU A 129 -13.99 2.93 2.92
N GLN A 130 -12.92 2.18 3.19
CA GLN A 130 -11.76 2.67 3.94
C GLN A 130 -11.13 3.89 3.27
N ILE A 131 -11.05 3.89 1.93
CA ILE A 131 -10.52 5.02 1.16
C ILE A 131 -11.39 6.26 1.33
N GLU A 132 -12.71 6.13 1.20
CA GLU A 132 -13.62 7.26 1.38
C GLU A 132 -13.60 7.82 2.81
N GLU A 133 -13.52 6.94 3.82
CA GLU A 133 -13.40 7.40 5.22
C GLU A 133 -12.08 8.12 5.47
N ILE A 134 -10.95 7.60 4.99
CA ILE A 134 -9.65 8.28 5.08
C ILE A 134 -9.71 9.63 4.37
N ARG A 135 -10.35 9.70 3.20
CA ARG A 135 -10.50 10.94 2.42
C ARG A 135 -11.34 11.98 3.17
N ALA A 136 -12.48 11.57 3.73
CA ALA A 136 -13.35 12.43 4.53
C ALA A 136 -12.63 12.94 5.79
N LEU A 137 -11.98 12.05 6.54
CA LEU A 137 -11.22 12.42 7.74
C LEU A 137 -10.04 13.35 7.44
N ARG A 138 -9.33 13.15 6.33
CA ARG A 138 -8.25 14.05 5.88
C ARG A 138 -8.76 15.43 5.48
N LYS A 139 -9.96 15.52 4.91
CA LYS A 139 -10.62 16.80 4.66
C LYS A 139 -10.92 17.52 5.97
N THR A 140 -11.54 16.83 6.93
CA THR A 140 -11.79 17.38 8.27
C THR A 140 -10.50 17.79 8.99
N GLN A 141 -9.43 16.99 8.88
CA GLN A 141 -8.12 17.35 9.41
C GLN A 141 -7.61 18.69 8.84
N ALA A 142 -7.76 18.90 7.54
CA ALA A 142 -7.35 20.15 6.89
C ALA A 142 -8.19 21.34 7.38
N GLU A 143 -9.51 21.16 7.50
CA GLU A 143 -10.43 22.19 7.99
C GLU A 143 -10.11 22.62 9.42
N ILE A 144 -9.85 21.68 10.34
CA ILE A 144 -9.44 21.98 11.72
C ILE A 144 -8.15 22.78 11.76
N LEU A 145 -7.21 22.49 10.86
CA LEU A 145 -5.91 23.16 10.80
C LEU A 145 -5.95 24.47 9.98
N GLY A 146 -7.11 24.87 9.46
CA GLY A 146 -7.28 26.10 8.68
C GLY A 146 -6.80 26.02 7.22
N TYR A 147 -6.61 24.83 6.66
CA TYR A 147 -6.22 24.62 5.26
C TYR A 147 -7.42 24.33 4.37
N LYS A 148 -7.36 24.76 3.10
CA LYS A 148 -8.41 24.50 2.11
C LYS A 148 -8.42 23.04 1.63
N SER A 149 -7.27 22.37 1.69
CA SER A 149 -7.15 20.97 1.30
C SER A 149 -6.06 20.25 2.07
N PHE A 150 -6.19 18.93 2.21
CA PHE A 150 -5.16 18.09 2.82
C PHE A 150 -3.79 18.21 2.12
N ALA A 151 -3.74 18.52 0.82
CA ALA A 151 -2.52 18.62 0.03
C ALA A 151 -1.73 19.93 0.25
N GLU A 152 -2.37 20.97 0.77
CA GLU A 152 -1.80 22.31 0.92
C GLU A 152 -0.59 22.39 1.86
N PRO A 153 -0.63 21.85 3.10
CA PRO A 153 0.54 21.89 3.99
C PRO A 153 1.73 21.11 3.43
N TRP A 154 1.49 20.06 2.63
CA TRP A 154 2.59 19.30 2.01
C TRP A 154 3.32 20.15 0.97
N ARG A 155 2.62 20.94 0.16
CA ARG A 155 3.27 21.85 -0.81
C ARG A 155 4.26 22.80 -0.15
N GLN A 156 3.93 23.31 1.04
CA GLN A 156 4.84 24.15 1.82
C GLN A 156 6.08 23.36 2.28
N LYS A 157 5.91 22.09 2.68
CA LYS A 157 7.02 21.19 3.03
C LYS A 157 7.94 20.87 1.84
N TRP A 158 7.37 20.69 0.65
CA TRP A 158 8.11 20.41 -0.58
C TRP A 158 8.91 21.62 -1.10
N LEU A 159 8.38 22.84 -0.95
CA LEU A 159 9.06 24.08 -1.36
C LEU A 159 10.15 24.55 -0.37
N ALA A 160 10.14 24.01 0.85
CA ALA A 160 11.14 24.33 1.89
C ALA A 160 12.37 23.41 1.86
N LEU A 161 12.36 22.37 1.01
CA LEU A 161 13.49 21.50 0.69
C LEU A 161 14.25 22.04 -0.52
#